data_AF-A0A1L3FI73-F1
#
_entry.id   AF-A0A1L3FI73-F1
#
_cell.length_a   1.000
_cell.length_b   1.000
_cell.length_c   1.000
_cell.angle_alpha   90.00
_cell.angle_beta   90.00
_cell.angle_gamma   90.00
#
_symmetry.space_group_name_H-M   'P 1'
#
loop_
_entity.id
_entity.type
_entity.pdbx_description
1 polymer ?
#
loop_
_entity_poly.entity_id
_entity_poly.type
_entity_poly.pdbx_seq_one_letter_code
_entity_poly.pdbx_strand_id
1 'polypeptide(L)'
;MFDAQCDLAALVYEAHQDPDAVLRSFAADLNARGCRVVGMVQAGQCADSSLSAVLLHSGETLLLAQDFDPAARGCRLDLARLQNAGMRIADALSHGADLVIINRFGKRERDGKGLSHLIGRALDADIPVVIAVGRDHFADWIKFAGGMSVRLGCERGALEAWWRSISTSNARLDVGSHPTVCEILK
;
A
#
# COMPACT_ATOMS: atom_id res chain seq x y z
N MET A 1 -1.84 -17.99 -15.86
CA MET A 1 -1.54 -18.44 -14.49
C MET A 1 -0.93 -17.22 -13.83
N PHE A 2 -1.71 -16.45 -13.06
CA PHE A 2 -1.19 -15.27 -12.37
C PHE A 2 -0.54 -15.77 -11.09
N ASP A 3 0.75 -15.51 -10.91
CA ASP A 3 1.49 -15.93 -9.71
C ASP A 3 0.81 -15.38 -8.46
N ALA A 4 0.07 -16.23 -7.75
CA ALA A 4 -0.58 -15.92 -6.47
C ALA A 4 0.43 -15.75 -5.31
N GLN A 5 1.71 -15.64 -5.65
CA GLN A 5 2.89 -15.56 -4.78
C GLN A 5 3.71 -14.29 -5.07
N CYS A 6 3.08 -13.22 -5.55
CA CYS A 6 3.74 -11.93 -5.66
C CYS A 6 3.45 -11.08 -4.43
N ASP A 7 4.51 -10.53 -3.83
CA ASP A 7 4.43 -9.61 -2.70
C ASP A 7 3.91 -8.22 -3.10
N LEU A 8 3.72 -7.96 -4.40
CA LEU A 8 3.10 -6.75 -4.92
C LEU A 8 1.69 -7.01 -5.45
N ALA A 9 0.69 -6.40 -4.82
CA ALA A 9 -0.72 -6.49 -5.22
C ALA A 9 -1.32 -5.14 -5.61
N ALA A 10 -2.14 -5.15 -6.65
CA ALA A 10 -2.96 -4.03 -7.09
C ALA A 10 -4.43 -4.30 -6.77
N LEU A 11 -4.99 -3.50 -5.87
CA LEU A 11 -6.43 -3.44 -5.63
C LEU A 11 -7.09 -2.63 -6.74
N VAL A 12 -7.70 -3.31 -7.71
CA VAL A 12 -8.30 -2.68 -8.88
C VAL A 12 -9.73 -2.30 -8.60
N TYR A 13 -10.02 -0.99 -8.69
CA TYR A 13 -11.34 -0.42 -8.38
C TYR A 13 -11.97 0.27 -9.59
N GLU A 14 -13.30 0.22 -9.63
CA GLU A 14 -14.16 0.99 -10.53
C GLU A 14 -14.49 2.37 -9.94
N ALA A 15 -14.92 3.33 -10.76
CA ALA A 15 -15.22 4.69 -10.32
C ALA A 15 -16.29 4.79 -9.20
N HIS A 16 -17.17 3.79 -9.07
CA HIS A 16 -18.21 3.76 -8.04
C HIS A 16 -17.76 3.08 -6.73
N GLN A 17 -16.57 2.49 -6.71
CA GLN A 17 -16.05 1.77 -5.55
C GLN A 17 -15.17 2.67 -4.70
N ASP A 18 -15.17 2.38 -3.40
CA ASP A 18 -14.33 3.06 -2.41
C ASP A 18 -13.17 2.14 -1.98
N PRO A 19 -12.03 2.16 -2.69
CA PRO A 19 -10.87 1.34 -2.32
C PRO A 19 -10.29 1.78 -0.97
N ASP A 20 -10.46 3.03 -0.56
CA ASP A 20 -9.94 3.57 0.68
C ASP A 20 -10.65 2.99 1.89
N ALA A 21 -11.98 2.88 1.83
CA ALA A 21 -12.74 2.18 2.87
C ALA A 21 -12.31 0.71 3.00
N VAL A 22 -12.08 0.03 1.87
CA VAL A 22 -11.60 -1.35 1.85
C VAL A 22 -10.17 -1.46 2.38
N LEU A 23 -9.25 -0.58 2.02
CA LEU A 23 -7.88 -0.66 2.54
C LEU A 23 -7.81 -0.29 4.02
N ARG A 24 -8.59 0.71 4.45
CA ARG A 24 -8.63 1.17 5.84
C ARG A 24 -9.17 0.10 6.78
N SER A 25 -10.30 -0.53 6.44
CA SER A 25 -10.84 -1.62 7.27
C SER A 25 -9.87 -2.81 7.30
N PHE A 26 -9.19 -3.12 6.18
CA PHE A 26 -8.19 -4.18 6.16
C PHE A 26 -7.04 -3.92 7.15
N ALA A 27 -6.48 -2.71 7.06
CA ALA A 27 -5.35 -2.29 7.88
C ALA A 27 -5.73 -2.29 9.36
N ALA A 28 -6.93 -1.83 9.69
CA ALA A 28 -7.45 -1.84 11.06
C ALA A 28 -7.54 -3.28 11.61
N ASP A 29 -8.08 -4.22 10.82
CA ASP A 29 -8.20 -5.62 11.23
C ASP A 29 -6.82 -6.29 11.42
N LEU A 30 -5.85 -5.99 10.54
CA LEU A 30 -4.47 -6.49 10.68
C LEU A 30 -3.76 -5.89 11.90
N ASN A 31 -3.88 -4.58 12.12
CA ASN A 31 -3.32 -3.91 13.30
C ASN A 31 -3.92 -4.47 14.60
N ALA A 32 -5.22 -4.74 14.63
CA ALA A 32 -5.89 -5.36 15.77
C ALA A 32 -5.40 -6.80 16.06
N ARG A 33 -4.84 -7.47 15.06
CA ARG A 33 -4.23 -8.81 15.16
C ARG A 33 -2.73 -8.75 15.47
N GLY A 34 -2.17 -7.56 15.71
CA GLY A 34 -0.77 -7.36 16.05
C GLY A 34 0.17 -7.21 14.86
N CYS A 35 -0.33 -7.21 13.63
CA CYS A 35 0.49 -6.91 12.45
C CYS A 35 0.74 -5.41 12.37
N ARG A 36 1.94 -5.00 11.97
CA ARG A 36 2.32 -3.59 11.78
C ARG A 36 2.09 -3.18 10.33
N VAL A 37 0.94 -2.56 10.06
CA VAL A 37 0.64 -2.01 8.73
C VAL A 37 1.17 -0.57 8.62
N VAL A 38 2.01 -0.32 7.62
CA VAL A 38 2.61 0.98 7.32
C VAL A 38 2.07 1.52 6.01
N GLY A 39 2.07 2.85 5.85
CA GLY A 39 1.55 3.51 4.65
C GLY A 39 0.36 4.42 4.94
N MET A 40 -0.45 4.67 3.91
CA MET A 40 -1.57 5.60 4.01
C MET A 40 -2.70 5.27 3.06
N VAL A 41 -3.90 5.72 3.44
CA VAL A 41 -5.13 5.70 2.64
C VAL A 41 -5.70 7.10 2.55
N GLN A 42 -6.41 7.43 1.48
CA GLN A 42 -7.07 8.73 1.35
C GLN A 42 -8.31 8.77 2.25
N ALA A 43 -8.57 9.94 2.83
CA ALA A 43 -9.82 10.25 3.51
C ALA A 43 -10.40 11.55 2.90
N GLY A 44 -11.69 11.56 2.60
CA GLY A 44 -12.33 12.69 1.94
C GLY A 44 -12.12 12.75 0.42
N GLN A 45 -12.79 13.72 -0.22
CA GLN A 45 -12.81 13.87 -1.67
C GLN A 45 -12.25 15.23 -2.09
N CYS A 46 -11.58 15.23 -3.24
CA CYS A 46 -11.08 16.45 -3.87
C CYS A 46 -12.23 17.42 -4.25
N ALA A 47 -13.43 16.89 -4.53
CA ALA A 47 -14.61 17.70 -4.83
C ALA A 47 -15.04 18.62 -3.68
N ASP A 48 -14.82 18.19 -2.43
CA ASP A 48 -15.27 18.89 -1.23
C ASP A 48 -14.15 19.70 -0.55
N SER A 49 -13.00 19.88 -1.22
CA SER A 49 -11.79 20.51 -0.64
C SER A 49 -11.28 19.87 0.65
N SER A 50 -11.71 18.63 0.91
CA SER A 50 -11.42 17.85 2.11
C SER A 50 -10.42 16.73 1.85
N LEU A 51 -9.66 16.82 0.76
CA LEU A 51 -8.67 15.82 0.40
C LEU A 51 -7.66 15.67 1.56
N SER A 52 -7.72 14.54 2.23
CA SER A 52 -6.85 14.17 3.34
C SER A 52 -6.36 12.74 3.16
N ALA A 53 -5.43 12.31 3.99
CA ALA A 53 -4.97 10.93 4.06
C ALA A 53 -4.77 10.51 5.52
N VAL A 54 -5.04 9.25 5.82
CA VAL A 54 -4.80 8.65 7.12
C VAL A 54 -3.53 7.82 7.05
N LEU A 55 -2.57 8.12 7.92
CA LEU A 55 -1.39 7.28 8.12
C LEU A 55 -1.79 6.03 8.90
N LEU A 56 -1.56 4.85 8.34
CA LEU A 56 -2.07 3.58 8.90
C LEU A 56 -1.32 3.12 10.16
N HIS A 57 -0.07 3.57 10.32
CA HIS A 57 0.79 3.20 11.44
C HIS A 57 0.60 4.10 12.67
N SER A 58 0.00 5.29 12.52
CA SER A 58 -0.26 6.22 13.62
C SER A 58 -1.74 6.56 13.80
N GLY A 59 -2.58 6.31 12.79
CA GLY A 59 -3.97 6.75 12.75
C GLY A 59 -4.15 8.26 12.47
N GLU A 60 -3.06 9.01 12.29
CA GLU A 60 -3.12 10.45 12.07
C GLU A 60 -3.71 10.81 10.71
N THR A 61 -4.61 11.79 10.69
CA THR A 61 -5.17 12.34 9.45
C THR A 61 -4.41 13.60 9.03
N LEU A 62 -3.93 13.60 7.78
CA LEU A 62 -3.18 14.67 7.16
C LEU A 62 -4.02 15.35 6.08
N LEU A 63 -4.18 16.66 6.15
CA LEU A 63 -4.73 17.42 5.03
C LEU A 63 -3.74 17.38 3.85
N LEU A 64 -4.22 17.06 2.67
CA LEU A 64 -3.44 17.04 1.42
C LEU A 64 -3.92 18.12 0.44
N ALA A 65 -5.04 18.79 0.70
CA ALA A 65 -5.51 19.93 -0.07
C ALA A 65 -4.65 21.19 0.17
N GLN A 66 -4.36 21.95 -0.88
CA GLN A 66 -4.05 23.38 -0.78
C GLN A 66 -5.35 24.17 -0.54
N ASP A 67 -5.22 25.39 -0.02
CA ASP A 67 -6.36 26.29 0.22
C ASP A 67 -7.26 26.36 -1.03
N PHE A 68 -8.57 26.28 -0.78
CA PHE A 68 -9.58 26.36 -1.82
C PHE A 68 -9.60 27.77 -2.43
N ASP A 69 -9.29 27.85 -3.73
CA ASP A 69 -9.58 29.05 -4.52
C ASP A 69 -10.95 28.87 -5.18
N PRO A 70 -12.01 29.61 -4.76
CA PRO A 70 -13.33 29.53 -5.37
C PRO A 70 -13.34 29.90 -6.88
N ALA A 71 -12.31 30.59 -7.37
CA ALA A 71 -12.15 30.89 -8.79
C ALA A 71 -11.51 29.73 -9.59
N ALA A 72 -10.75 28.84 -8.93
CA ALA A 72 -10.19 27.65 -9.53
C ALA A 72 -11.16 26.47 -9.37
N ARG A 73 -11.64 25.89 -10.47
CA ARG A 73 -12.49 24.69 -10.41
C ARG A 73 -11.67 23.47 -9.93
N GLY A 74 -11.66 23.23 -8.62
CA GLY A 74 -11.17 22.00 -8.00
C GLY A 74 -10.13 22.21 -6.90
N CYS A 75 -10.07 21.28 -5.95
CA CYS A 75 -9.03 21.24 -4.93
C CYS A 75 -7.68 20.85 -5.56
N ARG A 76 -6.64 21.63 -5.25
CA ARG A 76 -5.27 21.33 -5.69
C ARG A 76 -4.55 20.51 -4.62
N LEU A 77 -3.90 19.43 -5.04
CA LEU A 77 -3.03 18.64 -4.17
C LEU A 77 -1.80 19.45 -3.75
N ASP A 78 -1.58 19.54 -2.44
CA ASP A 78 -0.39 20.14 -1.85
C ASP A 78 0.80 19.18 -1.95
N LEU A 79 1.74 19.51 -2.82
CA LEU A 79 2.90 18.67 -3.10
C LEU A 79 3.82 18.56 -1.87
N ALA A 80 3.94 19.63 -1.08
CA ALA A 80 4.79 19.65 0.10
C ALA A 80 4.20 18.76 1.21
N ARG A 81 2.87 18.80 1.39
CA ARG A 81 2.18 17.92 2.34
C ARG A 81 2.27 16.46 1.92
N LEU A 82 2.14 16.15 0.63
CA LEU A 82 2.34 14.78 0.14
C LEU A 82 3.78 14.29 0.36
N GLN A 83 4.77 15.14 0.08
CA GLN A 83 6.18 14.80 0.32
C GLN A 83 6.44 14.55 1.81
N ASN A 84 5.90 15.38 2.69
CA ASN A 84 5.98 15.17 4.13
C ASN A 84 5.36 13.84 4.55
N ALA A 85 4.16 13.51 4.04
CA ALA A 85 3.54 12.21 4.27
C ALA A 85 4.44 11.05 3.81
N GLY A 86 5.06 11.17 2.63
CA GLY A 86 6.01 10.19 2.11
C GLY A 86 7.23 9.98 3.01
N MET A 87 7.83 11.06 3.52
CA MET A 87 8.95 10.99 4.46
C MET A 87 8.56 10.28 5.76
N ARG A 88 7.37 10.55 6.28
CA ARG A 88 6.86 9.91 7.49
C ARG A 88 6.60 8.41 7.29
N ILE A 89 6.08 8.02 6.14
CA ILE A 89 5.91 6.60 5.80
C ILE A 89 7.28 5.93 5.64
N ALA A 90 8.24 6.59 4.98
CA ALA A 90 9.60 6.06 4.83
C ALA A 90 10.30 5.85 6.18
N ASP A 91 10.14 6.79 7.11
CA ASP A 91 10.64 6.66 8.48
C ASP A 91 9.93 5.52 9.23
N ALA A 92 8.61 5.43 9.16
CA ALA A 92 7.87 4.33 9.77
C ALA A 92 8.31 2.96 9.21
N LEU A 93 8.63 2.89 7.92
CA LEU A 93 9.11 1.69 7.22
C LEU A 93 10.52 1.29 7.67
N SER A 94 11.43 2.24 7.99
CA SER A 94 12.77 1.89 8.49
C SER A 94 12.74 1.25 9.88
N HIS A 95 11.62 1.34 10.60
CA HIS A 95 11.38 0.63 11.85
C HIS A 95 10.71 -0.74 11.65
N GLY A 96 10.58 -1.20 10.40
CA GLY A 96 9.92 -2.45 10.01
C GLY A 96 8.41 -2.29 9.73
N ALA A 97 7.86 -3.20 8.95
CA ALA A 97 6.44 -3.35 8.67
C ALA A 97 6.14 -4.78 8.21
N ASP A 98 4.94 -5.28 8.51
CA ASP A 98 4.46 -6.56 7.98
C ASP A 98 3.76 -6.39 6.62
N LEU A 99 3.22 -5.19 6.37
CA LEU A 99 2.51 -4.84 5.15
C LEU A 99 2.63 -3.35 4.90
N VAL A 100 2.86 -2.97 3.64
CA VAL A 100 2.77 -1.58 3.18
C VAL A 100 1.52 -1.38 2.33
N ILE A 101 0.76 -0.33 2.62
CA ILE A 101 -0.40 0.09 1.80
C ILE A 101 -0.16 1.49 1.26
N ILE A 102 -0.16 1.63 -0.06
CA ILE A 102 0.00 2.92 -0.74
C ILE A 102 -1.29 3.27 -1.48
N ASN A 103 -1.78 4.50 -1.32
CA ASN A 103 -2.89 5.02 -2.11
C ASN A 103 -2.57 6.40 -2.70
N ARG A 104 -2.84 6.73 -3.97
CA ARG A 104 -3.38 5.96 -5.12
C ARG A 104 -2.40 6.00 -6.30
N PHE A 105 -2.40 4.98 -7.17
CA PHE A 105 -1.66 5.08 -8.43
C PHE A 105 -2.39 6.00 -9.42
N GLY A 106 -1.81 7.16 -9.69
CA GLY A 106 -2.34 8.14 -10.63
C GLY A 106 -1.25 8.69 -11.56
N LYS A 107 -1.51 9.87 -12.13
CA LYS A 107 -0.56 10.55 -13.03
C LYS A 107 0.79 10.82 -12.35
N ARG A 108 0.81 11.17 -11.07
CA ARG A 108 2.04 11.52 -10.35
C ARG A 108 2.92 10.32 -10.06
N GLU A 109 2.32 9.20 -9.72
CA GLU A 109 3.01 7.95 -9.41
C GLU A 109 3.67 7.38 -10.68
N ARG A 110 2.96 7.47 -11.82
CA ARG A 110 3.50 7.15 -13.16
C ARG A 110 4.74 7.99 -13.49
N ASP A 111 4.71 9.28 -13.15
CA ASP A 111 5.84 10.19 -13.39
C ASP A 111 6.96 10.05 -12.34
N GLY A 112 6.83 9.14 -11.36
CA GLY A 112 7.80 8.97 -10.27
C GLY A 112 7.80 10.10 -9.23
N LYS A 113 6.79 10.98 -9.26
CA LYS A 113 6.70 12.21 -8.45
C LYS A 113 5.72 12.07 -7.28
N GLY A 114 5.37 10.84 -6.94
CA GLY A 114 4.44 10.49 -5.85
C GLY A 114 5.10 9.56 -4.84
N LEU A 115 4.31 8.65 -4.30
CA LEU A 115 4.75 7.69 -3.29
C LEU A 115 5.30 6.39 -3.88
N SER A 116 5.46 6.29 -5.19
CA SER A 116 5.94 5.09 -5.87
C SER A 116 7.35 4.66 -5.45
N HIS A 117 8.20 5.59 -5.00
CA HIS A 117 9.52 5.27 -4.43
C HIS A 117 9.44 4.40 -3.15
N LEU A 118 8.32 4.47 -2.42
CA LEU A 118 8.09 3.65 -1.22
C LEU A 118 7.80 2.19 -1.59
N ILE A 119 7.28 1.94 -2.80
CA ILE A 119 7.04 0.58 -3.29
C ILE A 119 8.39 -0.13 -3.45
N GLY A 120 9.35 0.51 -4.12
CA GLY A 120 10.72 -0.04 -4.26
C GLY A 120 11.36 -0.31 -2.91
N ARG A 121 11.29 0.65 -1.97
CA ARG A 121 11.85 0.47 -0.61
C ARG A 121 11.23 -0.68 0.17
N ALA A 122 9.92 -0.90 0.02
CA ALA A 122 9.25 -2.01 0.69
C ALA A 122 9.66 -3.36 0.08
N LEU A 123 9.73 -3.43 -1.25
CA LEU A 123 10.17 -4.64 -1.95
C LEU A 123 11.65 -4.97 -1.66
N ASP A 124 12.53 -3.97 -1.59
CA ASP A 124 13.94 -4.15 -1.20
C ASP A 124 14.11 -4.68 0.24
N ALA A 125 13.07 -4.53 1.07
CA ALA A 125 13.02 -5.02 2.44
C ALA A 125 12.20 -6.32 2.60
N ASP A 126 11.82 -6.97 1.49
CA ASP A 126 10.94 -8.14 1.45
C ASP A 126 9.59 -7.92 2.15
N ILE A 127 9.10 -6.68 2.14
CA ILE A 127 7.82 -6.29 2.74
C ILE A 127 6.76 -6.25 1.65
N PRO A 128 5.64 -7.00 1.80
CA PRO A 128 4.58 -7.00 0.81
C PRO A 128 3.85 -5.64 0.74
N VAL A 129 3.39 -5.32 -0.46
CA VAL A 129 2.79 -4.04 -0.81
C VAL A 129 1.44 -4.22 -1.48
N VAL A 130 0.45 -3.47 -1.01
CA VAL A 130 -0.82 -3.26 -1.72
C VAL A 130 -0.92 -1.82 -2.19
N ILE A 131 -1.32 -1.63 -3.44
CA ILE A 131 -1.66 -0.31 -4.00
C ILE A 131 -3.06 -0.30 -4.59
N ALA A 132 -3.81 0.78 -4.40
CA ALA A 132 -5.06 0.97 -5.14
C ALA A 132 -4.80 1.53 -6.54
N VAL A 133 -5.39 0.89 -7.54
CA VAL A 133 -5.22 1.23 -8.96
C VAL A 133 -6.60 1.33 -9.61
N GLY A 134 -6.94 2.50 -10.16
CA GLY A 134 -8.18 2.63 -10.92
C GLY A 134 -8.13 1.75 -12.16
N ARG A 135 -9.25 1.14 -12.56
CA ARG A 135 -9.30 0.23 -13.72
C ARG A 135 -8.66 0.80 -14.99
N ASP A 136 -8.89 2.08 -15.26
CA ASP A 136 -8.33 2.78 -16.43
C ASP A 136 -6.81 3.00 -16.37
N HIS A 137 -6.21 2.86 -15.18
CA HIS A 137 -4.77 3.01 -14.96
C HIS A 137 -4.06 1.67 -14.79
N PHE A 138 -4.79 0.55 -14.83
CA PHE A 138 -4.21 -0.77 -14.59
C PHE A 138 -3.16 -1.17 -15.65
N ALA A 139 -3.38 -0.82 -16.92
CA ALA A 139 -2.40 -1.09 -17.98
C ALA A 139 -1.08 -0.34 -17.75
N ASP A 140 -1.15 0.92 -17.29
CA ASP A 140 0.02 1.71 -16.95
C ASP A 140 0.71 1.18 -15.68
N TRP A 141 -0.07 0.72 -14.70
CA TRP A 141 0.45 0.05 -13.51
C TRP A 141 1.26 -1.19 -13.85
N ILE A 142 0.75 -2.06 -14.72
CA ILE A 142 1.46 -3.27 -15.13
C ILE A 142 2.80 -2.94 -15.80
N LYS A 143 2.85 -1.89 -16.64
CA LYS A 143 4.12 -1.41 -17.21
C LYS A 143 5.07 -0.90 -16.13
N PHE A 144 4.55 -0.11 -15.19
CA PHE A 144 5.33 0.42 -14.06
C PHE A 144 5.92 -0.69 -13.19
N ALA A 145 5.12 -1.70 -12.85
CA ALA A 145 5.53 -2.84 -12.03
C ALA A 145 6.36 -3.89 -12.79
N GLY A 146 6.71 -3.66 -14.07
CA GLY A 146 7.45 -4.63 -14.88
C GLY A 146 6.71 -5.96 -15.07
N GLY A 147 5.38 -5.96 -14.98
CA GLY A 147 4.56 -7.17 -15.02
C GLY A 147 4.44 -7.94 -13.69
N MET A 148 5.17 -7.53 -12.65
CA MET A 148 5.22 -8.22 -11.37
C MET A 148 4.15 -7.67 -10.42
N SER A 149 2.88 -8.00 -10.65
CA SER A 149 1.81 -7.61 -9.72
C SER A 149 0.61 -8.54 -9.80
N VAL A 150 0.09 -8.92 -8.63
CA VAL A 150 -1.18 -9.63 -8.50
C VAL A 150 -2.34 -8.65 -8.64
N ARG A 151 -3.27 -8.95 -9.55
CA ARG A 151 -4.51 -8.19 -9.67
C ARG A 151 -5.55 -8.69 -8.65
N LEU A 152 -6.02 -7.79 -7.79
CA LEU A 152 -7.10 -8.04 -6.84
C LEU A 152 -8.35 -7.25 -7.24
N GLY A 153 -9.52 -7.85 -7.03
CA GLY A 153 -10.78 -7.10 -7.05
C GLY A 153 -10.86 -6.17 -5.85
N CYS A 154 -11.52 -5.01 -6.00
CA CYS A 154 -11.74 -4.05 -4.91
C CYS A 154 -12.77 -4.56 -3.88
N GLU A 155 -12.41 -5.62 -3.17
CA GLU A 155 -13.23 -6.28 -2.16
C GLU A 155 -12.38 -6.86 -1.04
N ARG A 156 -12.98 -6.96 0.15
CA ARG A 156 -12.32 -7.49 1.35
C ARG A 156 -11.77 -8.91 1.15
N GLY A 157 -12.58 -9.79 0.56
CA GLY A 157 -12.23 -11.21 0.42
C GLY A 157 -10.98 -11.43 -0.43
N ALA A 158 -10.81 -10.66 -1.51
CA ALA A 158 -9.64 -10.76 -2.38
C ALA A 158 -8.34 -10.36 -1.65
N LEU A 159 -8.38 -9.29 -0.85
CA LEU A 159 -7.24 -8.85 -0.03
C LEU A 159 -6.86 -9.88 1.03
N GLU A 160 -7.85 -10.43 1.73
CA GLU A 160 -7.60 -11.46 2.74
C GLU A 160 -7.02 -12.73 2.14
N ALA A 161 -7.54 -13.16 0.99
CA ALA A 161 -7.04 -14.36 0.31
C ALA A 161 -5.59 -14.18 -0.13
N TRP A 162 -5.25 -13.02 -0.71
CA TRP A 162 -3.88 -12.68 -1.08
C TRP A 162 -2.96 -12.64 0.16
N TRP A 163 -3.35 -11.91 1.21
CA TRP A 163 -2.56 -11.83 2.43
C TRP A 163 -2.29 -13.21 3.03
N ARG A 164 -3.31 -14.06 3.15
CA ARG A 164 -3.12 -15.44 3.65
C ARG A 164 -2.15 -16.25 2.79
N SER A 165 -2.21 -16.08 1.46
CA SER A 165 -1.31 -16.77 0.52
C SER A 165 0.16 -16.42 0.79
N ILE A 166 0.46 -15.13 0.95
CA ILE A 166 1.83 -14.66 1.16
C ILE A 166 2.31 -14.85 2.60
N SER A 167 1.46 -14.67 3.61
CA SER A 167 1.83 -14.90 5.02
C SER A 167 2.14 -16.36 5.29
N THR A 168 1.42 -17.30 4.66
CA THR A 168 1.70 -18.73 4.78
C THR A 168 3.00 -19.11 4.07
N SER A 169 3.33 -18.42 2.98
CA SER A 169 4.56 -18.65 2.23
C SER A 169 5.77 -18.09 2.97
N ASN A 170 5.66 -16.90 3.57
CA ASN A 170 6.72 -16.32 4.38
C ASN A 170 6.99 -17.15 5.64
N ALA A 171 5.94 -17.66 6.29
CA ALA A 171 6.08 -18.62 7.40
C ALA A 171 6.78 -19.94 7.00
N ARG A 172 6.65 -20.38 5.73
CA ARG A 172 7.37 -21.56 5.22
C ARG A 172 8.82 -21.27 4.87
N LEU A 173 9.15 -20.05 4.48
CA LEU A 173 10.53 -19.61 4.25
C LEU A 173 11.29 -19.43 5.57
N ASP A 174 10.60 -18.95 6.62
CA ASP A 174 11.18 -18.77 7.96
C ASP A 174 11.41 -20.10 8.71
N VAL A 175 10.59 -21.14 8.46
CA VAL A 175 10.79 -22.52 8.98
C VAL A 175 11.92 -23.29 8.25
N GLY A 176 12.75 -22.60 7.45
CA GLY A 176 13.89 -23.16 6.72
C GLY A 176 15.25 -23.03 7.38
N SER A 177 15.40 -22.34 8.52
CA SER A 177 16.68 -22.18 9.21
C SER A 177 16.72 -22.92 10.54
N HIS A 178 16.86 -24.25 10.50
CA HIS A 178 17.64 -25.14 11.39
C HIS A 178 17.25 -26.59 11.08
N PRO A 179 18.22 -27.48 10.73
CA PRO A 179 18.99 -28.12 11.80
C PRO A 179 20.44 -28.48 11.40
N THR A 180 21.38 -28.29 12.33
CA THR A 180 22.34 -29.37 12.62
C THR A 180 22.61 -29.36 14.11
N VAL A 181 21.84 -30.17 14.82
CA VAL A 181 22.33 -30.89 15.99
C VAL A 181 23.62 -31.59 15.57
N CYS A 182 24.74 -31.17 16.16
CA CYS A 182 25.98 -31.94 16.17
C CYS A 182 26.16 -32.46 17.60
N GLU A 183 25.42 -33.51 17.94
CA GLU A 183 25.87 -34.48 18.93
C GLU A 183 26.12 -35.78 18.17
N ILE A 184 27.37 -36.26 18.18
CA ILE A 184 27.74 -37.62 18.60
C ILE A 184 29.25 -37.62 18.86
N LEU A 185 29.56 -38.00 20.10
CA LEU A 185 30.87 -38.32 20.65
C LEU A 185 31.59 -39.43 19.87
N LYS A 186 32.90 -39.26 19.65
CA LYS A 186 33.94 -40.21 20.07
C LYS A 186 35.32 -39.58 19.99
#